data_AF-A0A5M8QQD0-F1
#
_entry.id   AF-A0A5M8QQD0-F1
#
_cell.length_a   1.000
_cell.length_b   1.000
_cell.length_c   1.000
_cell.angle_alpha   90.00
_cell.angle_beta   90.00
_cell.angle_gamma   90.00
#
_symmetry.space_group_name_H-M   'P 1'
#
loop_
_entity.id
_entity.type
_entity.pdbx_description
1 polymer ?
#
loop_
_entity_poly.entity_id
_entity_poly.type
_entity_poly.pdbx_seq_one_letter_code
_entity_poly.pdbx_strand_id
1 'polypeptide(L)'
;MLAKRTPALIFVCAVTLSYYGLIRWKHKYDRPWAYAADHAAPLLVGKWQGRFNDPDGVSKQMDLEITEPEVDDDILNQSKSRGRRGNRSLNFTGSAVITSSLGTEKNRLEGKLGNSDGHEITRINFIPVNEKKQIRESFNVADTEPGGLWQGDSIQLKLVFNYITKTGSAFWSSGDARFTKHTPVTLYRKNP
;
A
#
# COMPACT_ATOMS: atom_id res chain seq x y z
N MET A 1 -59.14 -4.42 -7.98
CA MET A 1 -58.27 -3.25 -7.75
C MET A 1 -56.82 -3.70 -7.88
N LEU A 2 -56.22 -3.59 -9.06
CA LEU A 2 -54.81 -3.93 -9.30
C LEU A 2 -53.98 -2.64 -9.27
N ALA A 3 -52.94 -2.62 -8.44
CA ALA A 3 -52.15 -1.44 -8.12
C ALA A 3 -51.45 -0.83 -9.35
N LYS A 4 -51.92 0.33 -9.80
CA LYS A 4 -51.19 1.24 -10.72
C LYS A 4 -50.08 1.96 -9.96
N ARG A 5 -49.02 1.25 -9.54
CA ARG A 5 -47.81 1.84 -8.96
C ARG A 5 -46.60 0.99 -9.34
N THR A 6 -46.12 1.12 -10.57
CA THR A 6 -44.99 0.29 -11.04
C THR A 6 -43.98 0.94 -12.00
N PRO A 7 -44.24 1.99 -12.81
CA PRO A 7 -43.20 2.51 -13.69
C PRO A 7 -42.20 3.42 -12.97
N ALA A 8 -42.65 4.23 -12.01
CA ALA A 8 -41.77 5.15 -11.26
C ALA A 8 -40.77 4.42 -10.37
N LEU A 9 -41.18 3.31 -9.74
CA LEU A 9 -40.30 2.49 -8.89
C LEU A 9 -39.22 1.79 -9.73
N ILE A 10 -39.60 1.24 -10.90
CA ILE A 10 -38.66 0.60 -11.83
C ILE A 10 -37.65 1.62 -12.37
N PHE A 11 -38.10 2.84 -12.71
CA PHE A 11 -37.22 3.91 -13.19
C PHE A 11 -36.23 4.36 -12.10
N VAL A 12 -36.69 4.55 -10.86
CA VAL A 12 -35.81 4.88 -9.73
C VAL A 12 -34.79 3.75 -9.49
N CYS A 13 -35.21 2.48 -9.52
CA CYS A 13 -34.30 1.34 -9.42
C CYS A 13 -33.27 1.28 -10.57
N ALA A 14 -33.68 1.54 -11.81
CA ALA A 14 -32.77 1.54 -12.95
C ALA A 14 -31.73 2.66 -12.87
N VAL A 15 -32.15 3.86 -12.45
CA VAL A 15 -31.26 5.01 -12.26
C VAL A 15 -30.27 4.74 -11.13
N THR A 16 -30.72 4.21 -9.99
CA THR A 16 -29.82 3.89 -8.87
C THR A 16 -28.82 2.80 -9.25
N LEU A 17 -29.27 1.69 -9.86
CA LEU A 17 -28.38 0.62 -10.32
C LEU A 17 -27.34 1.12 -11.33
N SER A 18 -27.75 1.95 -12.29
CA SER A 18 -26.83 2.54 -13.28
C SER A 18 -25.79 3.44 -12.62
N TYR A 19 -26.21 4.25 -11.65
CA TYR A 19 -25.32 5.13 -10.90
C TYR A 19 -24.26 4.35 -10.09
N TYR A 20 -24.68 3.30 -9.35
CA TYR A 20 -23.74 2.43 -8.64
C TYR A 20 -22.81 1.67 -9.59
N GLY A 21 -23.32 1.24 -10.76
CA GLY A 21 -22.52 0.61 -11.81
C GLY A 21 -21.40 1.53 -12.33
N LEU A 22 -21.72 2.79 -12.61
CA LEU A 22 -20.75 3.79 -13.07
C LEU A 22 -19.68 4.09 -12.02
N ILE A 23 -20.04 4.18 -10.73
CA ILE A 23 -19.07 4.40 -9.65
C ILE A 23 -18.08 3.24 -9.57
N ARG A 24 -18.57 1.99 -9.59
CA ARG A 24 -17.71 0.81 -9.56
C ARG A 24 -16.82 0.72 -10.80
N TRP A 25 -17.36 1.02 -11.98
CA TRP A 25 -16.58 1.05 -13.21
C TRP A 25 -15.46 2.08 -13.14
N LYS A 26 -15.78 3.32 -12.73
CA LYS A 26 -14.79 4.39 -12.57
C LYS A 26 -13.74 4.03 -11.52
N HIS A 27 -14.14 3.42 -10.40
CA HIS A 27 -13.21 2.98 -9.35
C HIS A 27 -12.14 2.02 -9.91
N LYS A 28 -12.56 1.05 -10.71
CA LYS A 28 -11.65 0.11 -11.38
C LYS A 28 -10.80 0.78 -12.45
N TYR A 29 -11.43 1.60 -13.29
CA TYR A 29 -10.76 2.31 -14.38
C TYR A 29 -9.65 3.24 -13.89
N ASP A 30 -9.88 3.97 -12.79
CA ASP A 30 -8.89 4.90 -12.22
C ASP A 30 -7.72 4.19 -11.50
N ARG A 31 -7.74 2.84 -11.41
CA ARG A 31 -6.79 2.01 -10.65
C ARG A 31 -6.30 0.80 -11.45
N PRO A 32 -5.65 1.02 -12.61
CA PRO A 32 -5.14 -0.09 -13.45
C PRO A 32 -4.07 -0.93 -12.74
N TRP A 33 -3.39 -0.38 -11.73
CA TRP A 33 -2.45 -1.11 -10.86
C TRP A 33 -3.11 -2.17 -9.98
N ALA A 34 -4.42 -2.02 -9.69
CA ALA A 34 -5.19 -2.92 -8.82
C ALA A 34 -6.09 -3.87 -9.60
N TYR A 35 -6.57 -3.43 -10.77
CA TYR A 35 -7.55 -4.16 -11.57
C TYR A 35 -7.07 -4.26 -13.01
N ALA A 36 -7.02 -5.47 -13.54
CA ALA A 36 -6.75 -5.72 -14.95
C ALA A 36 -8.00 -6.28 -15.62
N ALA A 37 -8.23 -5.84 -16.86
CA ALA A 37 -9.26 -6.42 -17.71
C ALA A 37 -8.84 -7.80 -18.24
N ASP A 38 -7.54 -7.99 -18.45
CA ASP A 38 -6.91 -9.26 -18.81
C ASP A 38 -6.36 -9.94 -17.55
N HIS A 39 -6.71 -11.19 -17.33
CA HIS A 39 -6.21 -11.99 -16.21
C HIS A 39 -4.68 -12.19 -16.25
N ALA A 40 -4.05 -12.01 -17.41
CA ALA A 40 -2.60 -12.14 -17.58
C ALA A 40 -1.82 -10.86 -17.29
N ALA A 41 -2.48 -9.70 -17.11
CA ALA A 41 -1.78 -8.45 -16.85
C ALA A 41 -1.19 -8.45 -15.42
N PRO A 42 0.08 -8.06 -15.25
CA PRO A 42 0.68 -7.97 -13.92
C PRO A 42 -0.03 -6.87 -13.13
N LEU A 43 -0.39 -7.17 -11.88
CA LEU A 43 -1.00 -6.23 -10.94
C LEU A 43 -0.01 -5.89 -9.84
N LEU A 44 -0.11 -4.70 -9.24
CA LEU A 44 0.65 -4.38 -8.05
C LEU A 44 0.06 -5.09 -6.82
N VAL A 45 -1.26 -5.24 -6.79
CA VAL A 45 -1.99 -6.04 -5.79
C VAL A 45 -1.46 -7.48 -5.78
N GLY A 46 -1.25 -8.01 -4.58
CA GLY A 46 -0.76 -9.37 -4.37
C GLY A 46 0.31 -9.47 -3.30
N LYS A 47 0.95 -10.65 -3.25
CA LYS A 47 1.98 -11.00 -2.30
C LYS A 47 3.35 -10.91 -2.94
N TRP A 48 4.30 -10.38 -2.19
CA TRP A 48 5.64 -10.04 -2.63
C TRP A 48 6.63 -10.48 -1.55
N GLN A 49 7.84 -10.88 -1.96
CA GLN A 49 8.86 -11.31 -1.03
C GLN A 49 10.26 -10.90 -1.48
N GLY A 50 11.12 -10.56 -0.54
CA GLY A 50 12.53 -10.25 -0.84
C GLY A 50 13.41 -10.28 0.39
N ARG A 51 14.71 -10.11 0.15
CA ARG A 51 15.74 -10.10 1.20
C ARG A 51 16.59 -8.85 1.09
N PHE A 52 17.05 -8.37 2.24
CA PHE A 52 17.93 -7.22 2.34
C PHE A 52 18.73 -7.30 3.65
N ASN A 53 19.73 -6.44 3.80
CA ASN A 53 20.47 -6.29 5.05
C ASN A 53 20.21 -4.90 5.62
N ASP A 54 19.97 -4.81 6.92
CA ASP A 54 19.81 -3.51 7.57
C ASP A 54 21.16 -2.74 7.67
N PRO A 55 21.18 -1.49 8.17
CA PRO A 55 22.40 -0.70 8.31
C PRO A 55 23.53 -1.34 9.15
N ASP A 56 23.17 -2.26 10.06
CA ASP A 56 24.08 -3.05 10.90
C ASP A 56 24.51 -4.38 10.23
N GLY A 57 24.01 -4.67 9.03
CA GLY A 57 24.32 -5.87 8.27
C GLY A 57 23.49 -7.09 8.65
N VAL A 58 22.43 -6.92 9.46
CA VAL A 58 21.55 -8.03 9.84
C VAL A 58 20.68 -8.40 8.66
N SER A 59 20.72 -9.67 8.25
CA SER A 59 19.90 -10.17 7.16
C SER A 59 18.44 -10.25 7.56
N LYS A 60 17.58 -9.68 6.72
CA LYS A 60 16.12 -9.64 6.90
C LYS A 60 15.41 -10.19 5.66
N GLN A 61 14.30 -10.86 5.90
CA GLN A 61 13.34 -11.27 4.88
C GLN A 61 12.07 -10.45 5.05
N MET A 62 11.56 -9.92 3.95
CA MET A 62 10.30 -9.16 3.90
C MET A 62 9.28 -9.96 3.11
N ASP A 63 8.13 -10.21 3.72
CA ASP A 63 6.91 -10.65 3.06
C ASP A 63 5.93 -9.47 3.08
N LEU A 64 5.50 -9.03 1.91
CA LEU A 64 4.66 -7.84 1.70
C LEU A 64 3.38 -8.25 0.97
N GLU A 65 2.23 -7.76 1.41
CA GLU A 65 0.93 -8.00 0.79
C GLU A 65 0.25 -6.67 0.52
N ILE A 66 0.02 -6.36 -0.75
CA ILE A 66 -0.74 -5.19 -1.19
C ILE A 66 -2.18 -5.65 -1.43
N THR A 67 -3.12 -5.03 -0.72
CA THR A 67 -4.53 -5.41 -0.77
C THR A 67 -5.27 -4.65 -1.86
N GLU A 68 -6.36 -5.25 -2.35
CA GLU A 68 -7.27 -4.53 -3.24
C GLU A 68 -7.82 -3.27 -2.55
N PRO A 69 -7.93 -2.14 -3.28
CA PRO A 69 -8.47 -0.93 -2.72
C PRO A 69 -9.96 -1.11 -2.43
N GLU A 70 -10.38 -0.71 -1.24
CA GLU A 70 -11.79 -0.76 -0.87
C GLU A 70 -12.61 0.14 -1.80
N VAL A 71 -13.80 -0.34 -2.19
CA VAL A 71 -14.80 0.48 -2.88
C VAL A 71 -15.47 1.32 -1.79
N ASP A 72 -14.83 2.43 -1.44
CA ASP A 72 -15.35 3.37 -0.43
C ASP A 72 -16.78 3.80 -0.78
N ASP A 73 -17.75 3.51 0.09
CA ASP A 73 -19.08 4.13 0.06
C ASP A 73 -18.96 5.67 0.17
N ASP A 74 -17.83 6.16 0.67
CA ASP A 74 -17.43 7.57 0.72
C ASP A 74 -17.23 8.24 -0.66
N ILE A 75 -17.18 7.48 -1.77
CA ILE A 75 -17.28 8.07 -3.11
C ILE A 75 -18.61 8.81 -3.29
N LEU A 76 -19.67 8.41 -2.57
CA LEU A 76 -20.96 9.10 -2.55
C LEU A 76 -20.95 10.38 -1.69
N ASN A 77 -20.09 10.43 -0.67
CA ASN A 77 -19.97 11.55 0.27
C ASN A 77 -18.94 12.61 -0.15
N GLN A 78 -18.32 12.46 -1.33
CA GLN A 78 -17.31 13.38 -1.88
C GLN A 78 -17.79 14.85 -1.98
N SER A 79 -19.10 15.11 -1.94
CA SER A 79 -19.67 16.46 -1.95
C SER A 79 -19.50 17.23 -0.63
N LYS A 80 -19.18 16.56 0.50
CA LYS A 80 -19.12 17.20 1.84
C LYS A 80 -17.71 17.57 2.31
N SER A 81 -16.67 16.98 1.72
CA SER A 81 -15.27 17.24 2.12
C SER A 81 -14.60 18.22 1.17
N ARG A 82 -14.65 19.52 1.52
CA ARG A 82 -13.96 20.61 0.79
C ARG A 82 -12.46 20.74 1.13
N GLY A 83 -11.86 19.77 1.83
CA GLY A 83 -10.47 19.83 2.27
C GLY A 83 -9.60 18.75 1.64
N ARG A 84 -8.67 19.16 0.76
CA ARG A 84 -7.59 18.35 0.14
C ARG A 84 -8.06 17.16 -0.73
N ARG A 85 -8.35 17.46 -2.00
CA ARG A 85 -8.39 16.47 -3.10
C ARG A 85 -6.98 15.94 -3.41
N GLY A 86 -6.45 15.06 -2.57
CA GLY A 86 -5.39 14.15 -3.01
C GLY A 86 -6.00 13.12 -3.95
N ASN A 87 -5.29 12.76 -5.03
CA ASN A 87 -5.76 11.68 -5.91
C ASN A 87 -5.68 10.33 -5.17
N ARG A 88 -6.79 9.93 -4.53
CA ARG A 88 -6.88 8.66 -3.79
C ARG A 88 -6.74 7.43 -4.70
N SER A 89 -6.87 7.57 -6.03
CA SER A 89 -6.72 6.44 -6.93
C SER A 89 -5.28 5.92 -7.03
N LEU A 90 -4.30 6.72 -6.59
CA LEU A 90 -2.88 6.36 -6.58
C LEU A 90 -2.42 5.80 -5.23
N ASN A 91 -3.29 5.79 -4.22
CA ASN A 91 -2.94 5.29 -2.91
C ASN A 91 -3.26 3.79 -2.83
N PHE A 92 -2.39 3.05 -2.15
CA PHE A 92 -2.60 1.63 -1.85
C PHE A 92 -2.29 1.35 -0.38
N THR A 93 -2.86 0.26 0.12
CA THR A 93 -2.66 -0.21 1.48
C THR A 93 -2.24 -1.67 1.46
N GLY A 94 -1.77 -2.14 2.61
CA GLY A 94 -1.31 -3.51 2.72
C GLY A 94 -0.76 -3.85 4.09
N SER A 95 -0.04 -4.96 4.15
CA SER A 95 0.72 -5.36 5.31
C SER A 95 2.12 -5.84 4.93
N ALA A 96 3.05 -5.76 5.87
CA ALA A 96 4.36 -6.36 5.74
C ALA A 96 4.74 -7.10 7.02
N VAL A 97 5.40 -8.23 6.83
CA VAL A 97 6.05 -9.01 7.89
C VAL A 97 7.53 -9.06 7.54
N ILE A 98 8.37 -8.58 8.46
CA ILE A 98 9.82 -8.56 8.27
C ILE A 98 10.44 -9.41 9.35
N THR A 99 11.13 -10.48 8.95
CA THR A 99 11.73 -11.45 9.87
C THR A 99 13.25 -11.38 9.80
N SER A 100 13.91 -11.43 10.95
CA SER A 100 15.36 -11.52 11.08
C SER A 100 15.74 -12.44 12.25
N SER A 101 17.03 -12.64 12.48
CA SER A 101 17.53 -13.32 13.67
C SER A 101 17.17 -12.60 14.98
N LEU A 102 16.87 -11.29 14.92
CA LEU A 102 16.52 -10.46 16.09
C LEU A 102 15.02 -10.49 16.43
N GLY A 103 14.17 -10.97 15.50
CA GLY A 103 12.74 -11.06 15.73
C GLY A 103 11.89 -10.84 14.48
N THR A 104 10.64 -10.42 14.70
CA THR A 104 9.67 -10.19 13.63
C THR A 104 8.96 -8.85 13.78
N GLU A 105 9.05 -8.00 12.76
CA GLU A 105 8.33 -6.74 12.64
C GLU A 105 7.04 -7.00 11.87
N LYS A 106 5.91 -6.51 12.38
CA LYS A 106 4.60 -6.57 11.69
C LYS A 106 4.12 -5.16 11.46
N ASN A 107 3.93 -4.80 10.21
CA ASN A 107 3.61 -3.44 9.77
C ASN A 107 2.34 -3.43 8.92
N ARG A 108 1.55 -2.38 9.08
CA ARG A 108 0.56 -1.94 8.09
C ARG A 108 1.27 -1.02 7.10
N LEU A 109 0.86 -1.05 5.85
CA LEU A 109 1.43 -0.25 4.78
C LEU A 109 0.48 0.84 4.33
N GLU A 110 1.04 2.02 4.07
CA GLU A 110 0.39 3.09 3.32
C GLU A 110 1.32 3.52 2.19
N GLY A 111 0.94 3.17 0.96
CA GLY A 111 1.71 3.45 -0.23
C GLY A 111 1.06 4.48 -1.13
N LYS A 112 1.89 5.10 -1.99
CA LYS A 112 1.44 6.03 -3.01
C LYS A 112 2.24 5.88 -4.30
N LEU A 113 1.52 5.81 -5.41
CA LEU A 113 2.07 5.80 -6.76
C LEU A 113 2.32 7.24 -7.26
N GLY A 114 3.34 7.39 -8.10
CA GLY A 114 3.76 8.68 -8.66
C GLY A 114 2.83 9.17 -9.75
N ASN A 115 2.28 8.25 -10.55
CA ASN A 115 1.46 8.55 -11.72
C ASN A 115 0.36 7.49 -11.93
N SER A 116 -0.55 7.78 -12.87
CA SER A 116 -1.67 6.90 -13.24
C SER A 116 -1.24 5.62 -13.95
N ASP A 117 -0.05 5.60 -14.55
CA ASP A 117 0.51 4.41 -15.18
C ASP A 117 0.84 3.34 -14.13
N GLY A 118 1.01 3.77 -12.88
CA GLY A 118 1.02 2.91 -11.70
C GLY A 118 2.34 2.21 -11.43
N HIS A 119 3.35 2.39 -12.29
CA HIS A 119 4.65 1.73 -12.20
C HIS A 119 5.64 2.43 -11.25
N GLU A 120 5.49 3.73 -11.04
CA GLU A 120 6.36 4.47 -10.11
C GLU A 120 5.75 4.49 -8.71
N ILE A 121 6.51 4.05 -7.71
CA ILE A 121 6.17 4.11 -6.30
C ILE A 121 6.91 5.30 -5.68
N THR A 122 6.15 6.29 -5.23
CA THR A 122 6.70 7.49 -4.59
C THR A 122 7.07 7.24 -3.14
N ARG A 123 6.29 6.42 -2.42
CA ARG A 123 6.57 6.08 -1.02
C ARG A 123 5.77 4.86 -0.57
N ILE A 124 6.30 4.16 0.44
CA ILE A 124 5.58 3.17 1.24
C ILE A 124 5.96 3.40 2.71
N ASN A 125 4.99 3.87 3.49
CA ASN A 125 5.15 4.02 4.92
C ASN A 125 4.89 2.68 5.62
N PHE A 126 5.82 2.23 6.46
CA PHE A 126 5.71 1.03 7.28
C PHE A 126 5.33 1.43 8.69
N ILE A 127 4.06 1.19 9.04
CA ILE A 127 3.50 1.60 10.33
C ILE A 127 3.38 0.36 11.22
N PRO A 128 4.08 0.28 12.36
CA PRO A 128 3.99 -0.86 13.26
C PRO A 128 2.55 -1.14 13.66
N VAL A 129 2.11 -2.39 13.52
CA VAL A 129 0.79 -2.80 14.03
C VAL A 129 0.73 -2.68 15.56
N ASN A 130 1.88 -2.87 16.22
CA ASN A 130 2.03 -2.68 17.65
C ASN A 130 3.43 -2.14 17.96
N GLU A 131 3.52 -0.85 18.28
CA GLU A 131 4.78 -0.17 18.63
C GLU A 131 5.53 -0.86 19.79
N LYS A 132 4.80 -1.44 20.75
CA LYS A 132 5.42 -2.14 21.91
C LYS A 132 6.12 -3.44 21.52
N LYS A 133 5.83 -3.98 20.32
CA LYS A 133 6.41 -5.22 19.79
C LYS A 133 7.48 -4.98 18.72
N GLN A 134 7.89 -3.72 18.49
CA GLN A 134 9.03 -3.44 17.62
C GLN A 134 10.29 -4.10 18.18
N ILE A 135 11.19 -4.50 17.28
CA ILE A 135 12.46 -5.09 17.66
C ILE A 135 13.33 -3.96 18.23
N ARG A 136 13.69 -4.07 19.51
CA ARG A 136 14.52 -3.08 20.19
C ARG A 136 15.99 -3.29 19.84
N GLU A 137 16.76 -2.22 19.99
CA GLU A 137 18.19 -2.18 19.70
C GLU A 137 18.49 -2.66 18.26
N SER A 138 17.65 -2.23 17.32
CA SER A 138 17.65 -2.69 15.93
C SER A 138 17.08 -1.63 14.99
N PHE A 139 17.56 -1.61 13.75
CA PHE A 139 17.01 -0.81 12.67
C PHE A 139 15.72 -1.45 12.12
N ASN A 140 14.57 -0.87 12.41
CA ASN A 140 13.28 -1.32 11.89
C ASN A 140 12.96 -0.54 10.60
N VAL A 141 12.27 -1.17 9.64
CA VAL A 141 11.90 -0.49 8.39
C VAL A 141 10.80 0.54 8.68
N ALA A 142 10.96 1.75 8.17
CA ALA A 142 10.06 2.87 8.43
C ALA A 142 9.39 3.42 7.16
N ASP A 143 10.15 3.59 6.09
CA ASP A 143 9.67 4.20 4.84
C ASP A 143 10.50 3.69 3.64
N THR A 144 10.20 4.21 2.45
CA THR A 144 11.01 4.09 1.24
C THR A 144 11.34 5.46 0.68
N GLU A 145 12.53 5.59 0.08
CA GLU A 145 12.83 6.73 -0.78
C GLU A 145 11.91 6.78 -2.01
N PRO A 146 11.62 7.97 -2.56
CA PRO A 146 10.97 8.11 -3.85
C PRO A 146 11.75 7.47 -5.00
N GLY A 147 11.01 7.12 -6.06
CA GLY A 147 11.56 6.49 -7.27
C GLY A 147 11.64 4.97 -7.19
N GLY A 148 10.81 4.34 -6.37
CA GLY A 148 10.57 2.91 -6.44
C GLY A 148 9.90 2.53 -7.76
N LEU A 149 10.16 1.33 -8.26
CA LEU A 149 9.64 0.88 -9.55
C LEU A 149 8.99 -0.49 -9.41
N TRP A 150 7.76 -0.61 -9.91
CA TRP A 150 7.07 -1.88 -10.08
C TRP A 150 6.96 -2.20 -11.58
N GLN A 151 7.48 -3.37 -11.96
CA GLN A 151 7.39 -3.88 -13.32
C GLN A 151 7.25 -5.40 -13.30
N GLY A 152 6.13 -5.88 -13.87
CA GLY A 152 5.82 -7.30 -13.91
C GLY A 152 5.77 -7.91 -12.50
N ASP A 153 6.61 -8.92 -12.29
CA ASP A 153 6.72 -9.66 -11.04
C ASP A 153 7.85 -9.17 -10.13
N SER A 154 8.28 -7.90 -10.30
CA SER A 154 9.30 -7.29 -9.46
C SER A 154 8.91 -5.89 -8.95
N ILE A 155 9.28 -5.60 -7.71
CA ILE A 155 9.24 -4.26 -7.11
C ILE A 155 10.65 -3.92 -6.63
N GLN A 156 11.19 -2.79 -7.07
CA GLN A 156 12.46 -2.23 -6.63
C GLN A 156 12.20 -1.03 -5.72
N LEU A 157 12.76 -1.06 -4.51
CA LEU A 157 12.60 -0.01 -3.50
C LEU A 157 13.96 0.31 -2.88
N LYS A 158 14.06 1.48 -2.25
CA LYS A 158 15.15 1.81 -1.32
C LYS A 158 14.55 2.05 0.05
N LEU A 159 14.85 1.17 1.00
CA LEU A 159 14.31 1.18 2.35
C LEU A 159 15.01 2.25 3.21
N VAL A 160 14.20 2.92 4.02
CA VAL A 160 14.60 3.86 5.07
C VAL A 160 14.28 3.24 6.42
N PHE A 161 15.18 3.41 7.38
CA PHE A 161 15.13 2.75 8.68
C PHE A 161 15.07 3.73 9.83
N ASN A 162 14.43 3.31 10.92
CA ASN A 162 14.54 3.96 12.22
C ASN A 162 15.24 3.00 13.19
N TYR A 163 16.22 3.50 13.95
CA TYR A 163 16.80 2.71 15.04
C TYR A 163 15.89 2.79 16.25
N ILE A 164 15.42 1.64 16.72
CA ILE A 164 14.59 1.56 17.93
C ILE A 164 15.52 1.30 19.10
N THR A 165 15.51 2.19 20.09
CA THR A 165 16.36 2.07 21.28
C THR A 165 15.83 1.01 22.25
N LYS A 166 16.61 0.73 23.30
CA LYS A 166 16.22 -0.15 24.40
C LYS A 166 14.93 0.25 25.10
N THR A 167 14.62 1.55 25.15
CA THR A 167 13.39 2.08 25.77
C THR A 167 12.19 1.99 24.82
N GLY A 168 12.42 1.70 23.53
CA GLY A 168 11.40 1.65 22.49
C GLY A 168 11.20 2.96 21.73
N SER A 169 11.97 4.02 22.04
CA SER A 169 11.95 5.25 21.25
C SER A 169 12.68 5.06 19.93
N ALA A 170 12.20 5.71 18.87
CA ALA A 170 12.99 5.89 17.66
C ALA A 170 14.08 6.93 17.93
N PHE A 171 15.32 6.57 17.61
CA PHE A 171 16.48 7.45 17.73
C PHE A 171 17.07 7.72 16.35
N TRP A 172 17.62 8.93 16.18
CA TRP A 172 18.28 9.36 14.96
C TRP A 172 19.50 10.21 15.34
N SER A 173 20.61 10.01 14.63
CA SER A 173 21.83 10.78 14.80
C SER A 173 22.47 11.08 13.44
N SER A 174 22.60 12.36 13.09
CA SER A 174 23.29 12.80 11.87
C SER A 174 24.79 12.48 11.85
N GLY A 175 25.40 12.28 13.02
CA GLY A 175 26.82 11.95 13.15
C GLY A 175 27.13 10.46 12.93
N ASP A 176 26.11 9.59 12.89
CA ASP A 176 26.28 8.16 12.66
C ASP A 176 25.82 7.80 11.24
N ALA A 177 26.77 7.41 10.40
CA ALA A 177 26.57 7.09 9.00
C ALA A 177 25.57 5.94 8.76
N ARG A 178 25.22 5.15 9.79
CA ARG A 178 24.19 4.11 9.66
C ARG A 178 22.79 4.69 9.44
N PHE A 179 22.50 5.87 9.98
CA PHE A 179 21.19 6.52 9.82
C PHE A 179 20.96 7.12 8.44
N THR A 180 22.02 7.25 7.63
CA THR A 180 21.96 7.72 6.24
C THR A 180 22.05 6.57 5.24
N LYS A 181 22.16 5.31 5.71
CA LYS A 181 22.16 4.14 4.83
C LYS A 181 20.75 3.83 4.34
N HIS A 182 20.54 4.03 3.05
CA HIS A 182 19.36 3.54 2.34
C HIS A 182 19.68 2.17 1.74
N THR A 183 18.82 1.19 1.98
CA THR A 183 19.07 -0.18 1.52
C THR A 183 18.22 -0.51 0.31
N PRO A 184 18.81 -0.80 -0.87
CA PRO A 184 18.05 -1.28 -2.01
C PRO A 184 17.48 -2.66 -1.70
N VAL A 185 16.22 -2.88 -2.07
CA VAL A 185 15.58 -4.18 -2.00
C VAL A 185 14.83 -4.44 -3.30
N THR A 186 14.88 -5.69 -3.75
CA THR A 186 14.02 -6.18 -4.82
C THR A 186 13.08 -7.22 -4.23
N LEU A 187 11.78 -6.95 -4.34
CA LEU A 187 10.72 -7.88 -4.00
C LEU A 187 10.25 -8.57 -5.26
N TYR A 188 10.04 -9.87 -5.19
CA TYR A 188 9.49 -10.68 -6.26
C TYR A 188 8.10 -11.15 -5.91
N ARG A 189 7.25 -11.30 -6.92
CA ARG A 189 5.92 -11.86 -6.72
C ARG A 189 6.01 -13.24 -6.08
N LYS A 190 5.24 -13.45 -5.02
CA LYS A 190 5.09 -14.74 -4.38
C LYS A 190 4.04 -15.51 -5.16
N ASN A 191 4.49 -16.41 -6.03
CA ASN A 191 3.57 -17.31 -6.72
C ASN A 191 2.86 -18.20 -5.67
N PRO A 192 1.53 -18.35 -5.75
CA PRO A 192 0.80 -19.30 -4.91
C PRO A 192 1.21 -20.75 -5.18
#